data_AF-A0A1V4BYY7-F1
#
_entry.id   AF-A0A1V4BYY7-F1
#
_cell.length_a   1.000
_cell.length_b   1.000
_cell.length_c   1.000
_cell.angle_alpha   90.00
_cell.angle_beta   90.00
_cell.angle_gamma   90.00
#
_symmetry.space_group_name_H-M   'P 1'
#
loop_
_entity.id
_entity.type
_entity.pdbx_description
1 polymer ?
#
loop_
_entity_poly.entity_id
_entity_poly.type
_entity_poly.pdbx_seq_one_letter_code
_entity_poly.pdbx_strand_id
1 'polypeptide(L)'
;MVVEEALVVAEEAGDLLAEEPTELSEEEQQERERLEKQIVDSFYQAGVALRELRDRKLFRSTHRTFEEYARDILGFSRIRLYQLMGAAQVYENIRENVNAPLTLLPTTEYQCRPLVKLSEREQVRAWKLAVKESGEKAPTSNLVKQAVLEVQQRATKKKPNPFTVGDIARIRVKDNPQLVGQGGHLAIVQEIRSFNCIVDTALGERLVNSQHLEPAGLKAEVEDETRQLVRRLARLHEQRRDEALVVHLLKFYALKELLTANEEEVLEVLERQGASAAESGDETESE
;
A
#
# COMPACT_ATOMS: atom_id res chain seq x y z
N MET A 1 18.83 -38.44 -14.80
CA MET A 1 19.95 -39.40 -14.73
C MET A 1 21.21 -38.88 -15.40
N VAL A 2 21.32 -38.75 -16.72
CA VAL A 2 22.61 -38.34 -17.37
C VAL A 2 23.06 -36.90 -17.01
N VAL A 3 22.12 -36.00 -16.73
CA VAL A 3 22.41 -34.59 -16.37
C VAL A 3 22.80 -34.43 -14.90
N GLU A 4 22.29 -35.29 -14.01
CA GLU A 4 22.67 -35.30 -12.59
C GLU A 4 24.07 -35.88 -12.41
N GLU A 5 24.41 -36.96 -13.12
CA GLU A 5 25.78 -37.51 -13.11
C GLU A 5 26.82 -36.50 -13.61
N ALA A 6 26.52 -35.73 -14.66
CA ALA A 6 27.45 -34.72 -15.17
C ALA A 6 27.66 -33.53 -14.21
N LEU A 7 26.63 -33.17 -13.44
CA LEU A 7 26.72 -32.10 -12.44
C LEU A 7 27.53 -32.54 -11.22
N VAL A 8 27.31 -33.77 -10.73
CA VAL A 8 28.04 -34.36 -9.61
C VAL A 8 29.52 -34.54 -9.97
N VAL A 9 29.84 -34.98 -11.18
CA VAL A 9 31.23 -35.11 -11.65
C VAL A 9 31.94 -33.76 -11.77
N ALA A 10 31.21 -32.68 -12.11
CA ALA A 10 31.77 -31.32 -12.15
C ALA A 10 32.00 -30.74 -10.75
N GLU A 11 31.12 -31.07 -9.79
CA GLU A 11 31.23 -30.66 -8.39
C GLU A 11 32.40 -31.38 -7.68
N GLU A 12 32.55 -32.69 -7.90
CA GLU A 12 33.68 -33.49 -7.38
C GLU A 12 35.03 -33.13 -8.02
N ALA A 13 35.06 -32.68 -9.28
CA ALA A 13 36.29 -32.23 -9.94
C ALA A 13 36.79 -30.87 -9.41
N GLY A 14 35.89 -30.03 -8.87
CA GLY A 14 36.25 -28.72 -8.31
C GLY A 14 37.03 -28.83 -6.99
N ASP A 15 36.71 -29.83 -6.17
CA ASP A 15 37.33 -30.03 -4.84
C ASP A 15 38.76 -30.59 -4.94
N LEU A 16 39.11 -31.24 -6.06
CA LEU A 16 40.44 -31.80 -6.32
C LEU A 16 41.47 -30.78 -6.87
N LEU A 17 41.03 -29.56 -7.19
CA LEU A 17 41.85 -28.45 -7.72
C LEU A 17 41.92 -27.26 -6.75
N ALA A 18 41.59 -27.45 -5.47
CA ALA A 18 41.66 -26.40 -4.47
C ALA A 18 43.12 -26.00 -4.21
N GLU A 19 43.56 -24.89 -4.83
CA GLU A 19 44.85 -24.26 -4.52
C GLU A 19 44.78 -23.55 -3.16
N GLU A 20 45.88 -23.62 -2.41
CA GLU A 20 46.02 -22.90 -1.14
C GLU A 20 45.90 -21.37 -1.37
N PRO A 21 45.15 -20.63 -0.54
CA PRO A 21 45.00 -19.19 -0.71
C PRO A 21 46.36 -18.47 -0.56
N THR A 22 46.80 -17.80 -1.62
CA THR A 22 48.02 -16.96 -1.62
C THR A 22 47.66 -15.47 -1.57
N GLU A 23 48.59 -14.65 -1.09
CA GLU A 23 48.41 -13.19 -1.07
C GLU A 23 48.47 -12.62 -2.49
N LEU A 24 47.50 -11.78 -2.84
CA LEU A 24 47.47 -11.06 -4.12
C LEU A 24 48.44 -9.88 -4.09
N SER A 25 49.09 -9.61 -5.22
CA SER A 25 49.80 -8.35 -5.43
C SER A 25 48.84 -7.15 -5.46
N GLU A 26 49.37 -5.94 -5.30
CA GLU A 26 48.55 -4.72 -5.37
C GLU A 26 47.84 -4.57 -6.73
N GLU A 27 48.47 -4.99 -7.82
CA GLU A 27 47.89 -4.94 -9.17
C GLU A 27 46.73 -5.94 -9.31
N GLU A 28 46.89 -7.17 -8.82
CA GLU A 28 45.85 -8.20 -8.84
C GLU A 28 44.67 -7.83 -7.95
N GLN A 29 44.93 -7.22 -6.80
CA GLN A 29 43.91 -6.70 -5.90
C GLN A 29 43.06 -5.62 -6.59
N GLN A 30 43.69 -4.67 -7.29
CA GLN A 30 42.98 -3.63 -8.04
C GLN A 30 42.15 -4.21 -9.20
N GLU A 31 42.70 -5.17 -9.94
CA GLU A 31 41.96 -5.80 -11.04
C GLU A 31 40.79 -6.64 -10.50
N ARG A 32 40.95 -7.34 -9.37
CA ARG A 32 39.83 -8.03 -8.69
C ARG A 32 38.71 -7.05 -8.33
N GLU A 33 39.03 -5.93 -7.68
CA GLU A 33 38.05 -4.92 -7.30
C GLU A 33 37.31 -4.34 -8.51
N ARG A 34 38.02 -4.13 -9.62
CA ARG A 34 37.43 -3.68 -10.88
C ARG A 34 36.45 -4.72 -11.46
N LEU A 35 36.83 -5.99 -11.48
CA LEU A 35 36.00 -7.09 -12.00
C LEU A 35 34.76 -7.31 -11.11
N GLU A 36 34.93 -7.32 -9.79
CA GLU A 36 33.82 -7.42 -8.84
C GLU A 36 32.81 -6.28 -9.02
N LYS A 37 33.31 -5.05 -9.19
CA LYS A 37 32.48 -3.88 -9.47
C LYS A 37 31.71 -4.05 -10.79
N GLN A 38 32.34 -4.55 -11.84
CA GLN A 38 31.68 -4.80 -13.13
C GLN A 38 30.54 -5.81 -12.99
N ILE A 39 30.73 -6.86 -12.19
CA ILE A 39 29.70 -7.88 -11.93
C ILE A 39 28.50 -7.26 -11.21
N VAL A 40 28.76 -6.52 -10.13
CA VAL A 40 27.72 -5.87 -9.31
C VAL A 40 26.96 -4.82 -10.13
N ASP A 41 27.67 -4.02 -10.93
CA ASP A 41 27.06 -2.96 -11.75
C ASP A 41 26.36 -3.49 -13.00
N SER A 42 26.49 -4.78 -13.36
CA SER A 42 26.00 -5.33 -14.64
C SER A 42 24.50 -5.09 -14.86
N PHE A 43 23.66 -5.35 -13.86
CA PHE A 43 22.21 -5.11 -13.98
C PHE A 43 21.87 -3.62 -14.02
N TYR A 44 22.63 -2.80 -13.30
CA TYR A 44 22.48 -1.35 -13.29
C TYR A 44 22.81 -0.77 -14.66
N GLN A 45 23.96 -1.13 -15.23
CA GLN A 45 24.38 -0.73 -16.57
C GLN A 45 23.37 -1.14 -17.64
N ALA A 46 22.85 -2.37 -17.56
CA ALA A 46 21.78 -2.83 -18.45
C ALA A 46 20.53 -1.96 -18.32
N GLY A 47 20.07 -1.68 -17.10
CA GLY A 47 18.90 -0.83 -16.87
C GLY A 47 19.07 0.62 -17.35
N VAL A 48 20.26 1.21 -17.18
CA VAL A 48 20.60 2.54 -17.69
C VAL A 48 20.59 2.55 -19.23
N ALA A 49 21.22 1.57 -19.87
CA ALA A 49 21.24 1.46 -21.33
C ALA A 49 19.83 1.29 -21.91
N LEU A 50 18.99 0.46 -21.29
CA LEU A 50 17.58 0.29 -21.67
C LEU A 50 16.79 1.60 -21.54
N ARG A 51 17.02 2.36 -20.46
CA ARG A 51 16.42 3.69 -20.27
C ARG A 51 16.84 4.67 -21.35
N GLU A 52 18.13 4.72 -21.67
CA GLU A 52 18.64 5.60 -22.72
C GLU A 52 18.09 5.25 -24.11
N LEU A 53 18.06 3.97 -24.47
CA LEU A 53 17.45 3.48 -25.72
C LEU A 53 15.99 3.92 -25.86
N ARG A 54 15.22 3.80 -24.76
CA ARG A 54 13.81 4.20 -24.69
C ARG A 54 13.65 5.71 -24.83
N ASP A 55 14.32 6.47 -23.97
CA ASP A 55 14.08 7.90 -23.79
C ASP A 55 14.54 8.69 -25.03
N ARG A 56 15.64 8.26 -25.66
CA ARG A 56 16.13 8.82 -26.93
C ARG A 56 15.44 8.23 -28.17
N LYS A 57 14.51 7.27 -27.98
CA LYS A 57 13.78 6.56 -29.05
C LYS A 57 14.71 5.96 -30.12
N LEU A 58 15.82 5.36 -29.72
CA LEU A 58 16.83 4.80 -30.64
C LEU A 58 16.36 3.54 -31.39
N PHE A 59 15.18 3.02 -31.05
CA PHE A 59 14.52 1.92 -31.76
C PHE A 59 13.68 2.36 -32.97
N ARG A 60 13.45 3.67 -33.15
CA ARG A 60 12.45 4.22 -34.11
C ARG A 60 12.71 3.91 -35.58
N SER A 61 13.91 3.48 -35.95
CA SER A 61 14.25 3.10 -37.33
C SER A 61 13.77 1.70 -37.70
N THR A 62 13.51 0.83 -36.72
CA THR A 62 13.18 -0.58 -36.94
C THR A 62 11.86 -1.01 -36.31
N HIS A 63 11.46 -0.42 -35.17
CA HIS A 63 10.24 -0.83 -34.45
C HIS A 63 9.37 0.38 -34.10
N ARG A 64 8.07 0.15 -33.99
CA ARG A 64 7.09 1.19 -33.64
C ARG A 64 7.12 1.50 -32.15
N THR A 65 7.34 0.49 -31.32
CA THR A 65 7.38 0.61 -29.85
C THR A 65 8.71 0.12 -29.28
N PHE A 66 9.05 0.61 -28.08
CA PHE A 66 10.27 0.19 -27.39
C PHE A 66 10.17 -1.28 -26.95
N GLU A 67 8.98 -1.72 -26.54
CA GLU A 67 8.73 -3.09 -26.10
C GLU A 67 8.87 -4.13 -27.22
N GLU A 68 8.47 -3.80 -28.45
CA GLU A 68 8.70 -4.66 -29.61
C GLU A 68 10.19 -4.80 -29.87
N TYR A 69 10.92 -3.68 -29.94
CA TYR A 69 12.38 -3.69 -30.11
C TYR A 69 13.10 -4.50 -29.02
N ALA A 70 12.75 -4.29 -27.75
CA ALA A 70 13.37 -4.99 -26.64
C ALA A 70 13.10 -6.50 -26.67
N ARG A 71 11.93 -6.91 -27.15
CA ARG A 71 11.59 -8.33 -27.32
C ARG A 71 12.36 -8.93 -28.49
N ASP A 72 12.30 -8.30 -29.65
CA ASP A 72 12.74 -8.91 -30.91
C ASP A 72 14.27 -8.85 -31.08
N ILE A 73 14.92 -7.80 -30.57
CA ILE A 73 16.38 -7.59 -30.70
C ILE A 73 17.13 -8.01 -29.43
N LEU A 74 16.59 -7.72 -28.24
CA LEU A 74 17.30 -7.93 -26.97
C LEU A 74 16.79 -9.17 -26.21
N GLY A 75 15.71 -9.82 -26.66
CA GLY A 75 15.14 -10.99 -26.00
C GLY A 75 14.48 -10.70 -24.65
N PHE A 76 14.23 -9.43 -24.30
CA PHE A 76 13.63 -9.07 -23.01
C PHE A 76 12.10 -9.05 -23.09
N SER A 77 11.46 -9.72 -22.13
CA SER A 77 10.03 -9.53 -21.91
C SER A 77 9.75 -8.10 -21.39
N ARG A 78 8.56 -7.58 -21.68
CA ARG A 78 8.11 -6.27 -21.18
C ARG A 78 8.29 -6.15 -19.66
N ILE A 79 7.96 -7.20 -18.92
CA ILE A 79 8.09 -7.21 -17.46
C ILE A 79 9.56 -7.09 -17.04
N ARG A 80 10.45 -7.90 -17.64
CA ARG A 80 11.88 -7.89 -17.32
C ARG A 80 12.53 -6.55 -17.65
N LEU A 81 12.14 -5.96 -18.78
CA LEU A 81 12.57 -4.64 -19.23
C LEU A 81 12.34 -3.56 -18.17
N TYR A 82 11.09 -3.41 -17.73
CA TYR A 82 10.73 -2.40 -16.72
C TYR A 82 11.31 -2.69 -15.34
N GLN A 83 11.54 -3.97 -15.00
CA GLN A 83 12.22 -4.36 -13.77
C GLN A 83 13.68 -3.89 -13.74
N LEU A 84 14.43 -4.14 -14.82
CA LEU A 84 15.83 -3.69 -14.93
C LEU A 84 15.94 -2.17 -14.87
N MET A 85 15.09 -1.47 -15.61
CA MET A 85 15.07 0.00 -15.62
C MET A 85 14.72 0.59 -14.26
N GLY A 86 13.68 0.05 -13.60
CA GLY A 86 13.26 0.49 -12.27
C GLY A 86 14.32 0.20 -11.20
N ALA A 87 14.97 -0.96 -11.27
CA ALA A 87 16.04 -1.31 -10.35
C ALA A 87 17.29 -0.45 -10.55
N ALA A 88 17.65 -0.09 -11.77
CA ALA A 88 18.75 0.83 -12.03
C ALA A 88 18.50 2.20 -11.40
N GLN A 89 17.26 2.71 -11.46
CA GLN A 89 16.89 3.97 -10.80
C GLN A 89 17.04 3.89 -9.27
N VAL A 90 16.58 2.79 -8.67
CA VAL A 90 16.71 2.56 -7.22
C VAL A 90 18.18 2.45 -6.82
N TYR A 91 18.98 1.70 -7.58
CA TYR A 91 20.41 1.52 -7.33
C TYR A 91 21.15 2.86 -7.38
N GLU A 92 20.89 3.67 -8.41
CA GLU A 92 21.44 5.02 -8.58
C GLU A 92 21.17 5.89 -7.33
N ASN A 93 19.90 5.95 -6.90
CA ASN A 93 19.50 6.69 -5.70
C ASN A 93 20.18 6.17 -4.42
N ILE A 94 20.28 4.84 -4.23
CA ILE A 94 20.94 4.25 -3.07
C ILE A 94 22.44 4.57 -3.07
N ARG A 95 23.11 4.40 -4.22
CA ARG A 95 24.54 4.67 -4.39
C ARG A 95 24.89 6.12 -4.04
N GLU A 96 24.07 7.07 -4.48
CA GLU A 96 24.30 8.51 -4.24
C GLU A 96 24.02 8.94 -2.80
N ASN A 97 23.09 8.29 -2.08
CA ASN A 97 22.58 8.79 -0.80
C ASN A 97 22.97 7.97 0.44
N VAL A 98 23.44 6.73 0.27
CA VAL A 98 23.83 5.87 1.40
C VAL A 98 25.30 6.07 1.80
N ASN A 99 26.15 6.54 0.89
CA ASN A 99 27.61 6.69 1.08
C ASN A 99 28.22 5.47 1.81
N ALA A 100 28.08 4.30 1.18
CA ALA A 100 28.51 3.02 1.72
C ALA A 100 29.46 2.30 0.74
N PRO A 101 30.32 1.40 1.24
CA PRO A 101 31.16 0.57 0.38
C PRO A 101 30.32 -0.26 -0.61
N LEU A 102 30.94 -0.67 -1.72
CA LEU A 102 30.31 -1.50 -2.75
C LEU A 102 29.65 -2.77 -2.18
N THR A 103 30.21 -3.32 -1.11
CA THR A 103 29.72 -4.52 -0.41
C THR A 103 28.34 -4.33 0.25
N LEU A 104 27.87 -3.10 0.42
CA LEU A 104 26.58 -2.76 1.01
C LEU A 104 25.60 -2.16 0.00
N LEU A 105 26.01 -1.99 -1.25
CA LEU A 105 25.11 -1.61 -2.33
C LEU A 105 24.30 -2.83 -2.81
N PRO A 106 23.16 -2.62 -3.49
CA PRO A 106 22.41 -3.72 -4.06
C PRO A 106 23.25 -4.47 -5.09
N THR A 107 23.46 -5.76 -4.86
CA THR A 107 24.23 -6.64 -5.76
C THR A 107 23.36 -7.26 -6.85
N THR A 108 22.04 -7.20 -6.70
CA THR A 108 21.09 -7.81 -7.65
C THR A 108 19.86 -6.93 -7.88
N GLU A 109 19.25 -7.04 -9.07
CA GLU A 109 17.97 -6.41 -9.40
C GLU A 109 16.85 -6.78 -8.41
N TYR A 110 16.85 -8.05 -7.94
CA TYR A 110 15.82 -8.58 -7.05
C TYR A 110 15.76 -7.87 -5.68
N GLN A 111 16.89 -7.34 -5.20
CA GLN A 111 16.93 -6.54 -3.98
C GLN A 111 16.30 -5.15 -4.20
N CYS A 112 16.40 -4.60 -5.42
CA CYS A 112 15.89 -3.28 -5.75
C CYS A 112 14.37 -3.28 -6.03
N ARG A 113 13.83 -4.37 -6.57
CA ARG A 113 12.42 -4.46 -6.99
C ARG A 113 11.39 -4.03 -5.92
N PRO A 114 11.50 -4.43 -4.63
CA PRO A 114 10.55 -4.02 -3.61
C PRO A 114 10.53 -2.50 -3.36
N LEU A 115 11.62 -1.81 -3.66
CA LEU A 115 11.82 -0.39 -3.36
C LEU A 115 11.26 0.53 -4.47
N VAL A 116 11.04 0.01 -5.68
CA VAL A 116 10.66 0.80 -6.87
C VAL A 116 9.41 1.67 -6.65
N LYS A 117 8.46 1.23 -5.82
CA LYS A 117 7.21 1.96 -5.54
C LYS A 117 7.34 3.03 -4.44
N LEU A 118 8.47 3.09 -3.76
CA LEU A 118 8.71 4.07 -2.69
C LEU A 118 9.27 5.38 -3.25
N SER A 119 9.07 6.47 -2.51
CA SER A 119 9.79 7.73 -2.79
C SER A 119 11.29 7.57 -2.58
N GLU A 120 12.12 8.39 -3.23
CA GLU A 120 13.59 8.31 -3.14
C GLU A 120 14.11 8.28 -1.70
N ARG A 121 13.55 9.14 -0.83
CA ARG A 121 13.91 9.17 0.61
C ARG A 121 13.47 7.92 1.36
N GLU A 122 12.35 7.31 0.99
CA GLU A 122 11.88 6.06 1.59
C GLU A 122 12.69 4.86 1.12
N GLN A 123 13.13 4.84 -0.15
CA GLN A 123 14.03 3.82 -0.67
C GLN A 123 15.34 3.79 0.13
N VAL A 124 15.97 4.95 0.35
CA VAL A 124 17.20 5.08 1.14
C VAL A 124 16.99 4.61 2.58
N ARG A 125 15.86 5.00 3.21
CA ARG A 125 15.53 4.58 4.58
C ARG A 125 15.30 3.08 4.69
N ALA A 126 14.52 2.50 3.77
CA ALA A 126 14.26 1.06 3.75
C ALA A 126 15.55 0.27 3.49
N TRP A 127 16.44 0.75 2.60
CA TRP A 127 17.73 0.12 2.37
C TRP A 127 18.61 0.14 3.62
N LYS A 128 18.79 1.31 4.25
CA LYS A 128 19.59 1.43 5.50
C LYS A 128 19.05 0.54 6.61
N LEU A 129 17.72 0.42 6.73
CA LEU A 129 17.09 -0.50 7.68
C LEU A 129 17.42 -1.96 7.36
N ALA A 130 17.27 -2.38 6.10
CA ALA A 130 17.59 -3.75 5.68
C ALA A 130 19.07 -4.11 5.90
N VAL A 131 20.00 -3.18 5.64
CA VAL A 131 21.44 -3.35 5.91
C VAL A 131 21.73 -3.48 7.41
N LYS A 132 21.00 -2.75 8.25
CA LYS A 132 21.13 -2.88 9.70
C LYS A 132 20.64 -4.25 10.18
N GLU A 133 19.52 -4.73 9.65
CA GLU A 133 18.93 -6.03 10.00
C GLU A 133 19.75 -7.23 9.47
N SER A 134 20.50 -7.05 8.39
CA SER A 134 21.42 -8.07 7.87
C SER A 134 22.75 -8.14 8.64
N GLY A 135 22.95 -7.31 9.67
CA GLY A 135 24.19 -7.25 10.42
C GLY A 135 25.34 -6.62 9.63
N GLU A 136 25.06 -5.50 8.93
CA GLU A 136 26.03 -4.76 8.12
C GLU A 136 26.62 -5.58 6.95
N LYS A 137 25.74 -6.35 6.31
CA LYS A 137 26.05 -7.09 5.06
C LYS A 137 25.04 -6.74 3.97
N ALA A 138 25.33 -7.10 2.72
CA ALA A 138 24.36 -6.99 1.64
C ALA A 138 23.03 -7.72 2.00
N PRO A 139 21.89 -7.03 2.09
CA PRO A 139 20.65 -7.62 2.58
C PRO A 139 20.03 -8.56 1.54
N THR A 140 19.35 -9.62 1.99
CA THR A 140 18.58 -10.47 1.07
C THR A 140 17.33 -9.75 0.56
N SER A 141 16.79 -10.15 -0.60
CA SER A 141 15.54 -9.56 -1.14
C SER A 141 14.37 -9.65 -0.14
N ASN A 142 14.31 -10.69 0.69
CA ASN A 142 13.27 -10.83 1.71
C ASN A 142 13.43 -9.83 2.86
N LEU A 143 14.66 -9.58 3.34
CA LEU A 143 14.91 -8.53 4.34
C LEU A 143 14.54 -7.16 3.79
N VAL A 144 14.88 -6.87 2.53
CA VAL A 144 14.47 -5.60 1.89
C VAL A 144 12.94 -5.47 1.83
N LYS A 145 12.20 -6.53 1.50
CA LYS A 145 10.73 -6.51 1.54
C LYS A 145 10.18 -6.21 2.93
N GLN A 146 10.75 -6.80 3.98
CA GLN A 146 10.34 -6.54 5.36
C GLN A 146 10.62 -5.08 5.76
N ALA A 147 11.81 -4.57 5.44
CA ALA A 147 12.17 -3.18 5.71
C ALA A 147 11.25 -2.18 4.96
N VAL A 148 10.87 -2.48 3.72
CA VAL A 148 9.88 -1.69 2.96
C VAL A 148 8.54 -1.66 3.67
N LEU A 149 8.04 -2.81 4.13
CA LEU A 149 6.78 -2.91 4.84
C LEU A 149 6.82 -2.10 6.14
N GLU A 150 7.93 -2.17 6.89
CA GLU A 150 8.11 -1.39 8.12
C GLU A 150 8.13 0.11 7.84
N VAL A 151 8.85 0.56 6.81
CA VAL A 151 8.88 1.98 6.43
C VAL A 151 7.49 2.48 6.05
N GLN A 152 6.73 1.70 5.28
CA GLN A 152 5.35 2.03 4.91
C GLN A 152 4.42 2.07 6.14
N GLN A 153 4.52 1.09 7.04
CA GLN A 153 3.74 1.05 8.27
C GLN A 153 4.08 2.22 9.21
N ARG A 154 5.35 2.62 9.29
CA ARG A 154 5.76 3.80 10.08
C ARG A 154 5.28 5.09 9.44
N ALA A 155 5.26 5.17 8.12
CA ALA A 155 4.71 6.31 7.40
C ALA A 155 3.19 6.43 7.62
N THR A 156 2.46 5.31 7.63
CA THR A 156 1.02 5.31 7.96
C THR A 156 0.75 5.59 9.43
N LYS A 157 1.53 5.02 10.36
CA LYS A 157 1.48 5.32 11.81
C LYS A 157 1.85 6.76 12.17
N LYS A 158 2.40 7.57 11.26
CA LYS A 158 2.76 8.97 11.53
C LYS A 158 1.79 9.98 10.94
N LYS A 159 0.81 9.57 10.15
CA LYS A 159 -0.25 10.49 9.72
C LYS A 159 -1.21 10.66 10.90
N PRO A 160 -1.28 11.86 11.52
CA PRO A 160 -2.30 12.13 12.52
C PRO A 160 -3.67 11.93 11.89
N ASN A 161 -4.65 11.55 12.69
CA ASN A 161 -6.04 11.50 12.27
C ASN A 161 -6.43 12.87 11.65
N PRO A 162 -6.80 12.94 10.35
CA PRO A 162 -7.04 14.21 9.68
C PRO A 162 -8.39 14.83 10.05
N PHE A 163 -9.24 14.11 10.78
CA PHE A 163 -10.58 14.54 11.15
C PHE A 163 -10.59 15.34 12.45
N THR A 164 -11.57 16.23 12.58
CA THR A 164 -11.95 16.91 13.82
C THR A 164 -13.28 16.38 14.36
N VAL A 165 -13.54 16.55 15.67
CA VAL A 165 -14.83 16.14 16.26
C VAL A 165 -15.93 17.00 15.64
N GLY A 166 -16.98 16.34 15.14
CA GLY A 166 -18.08 16.97 14.41
C GLY A 166 -17.97 16.90 12.89
N ASP A 167 -16.82 16.50 12.34
CA ASP A 167 -16.64 16.30 10.90
C ASP A 167 -17.59 15.23 10.36
N ILE A 168 -18.09 15.45 9.15
CA ILE A 168 -18.86 14.44 8.41
C ILE A 168 -17.93 13.69 7.47
N ALA A 169 -17.84 12.39 7.66
CA ALA A 169 -17.01 11.49 6.88
C ALA A 169 -17.85 10.47 6.11
N ARG A 170 -17.31 9.94 5.00
CA ARG A 170 -17.84 8.78 4.29
C ARG A 170 -17.00 7.54 4.59
N ILE A 171 -17.66 6.42 4.81
CA ILE A 171 -17.00 5.15 5.13
C ILE A 171 -16.48 4.46 3.86
N ARG A 172 -15.22 4.01 3.88
CA ARG A 172 -14.56 3.24 2.82
C ARG A 172 -14.23 1.82 3.28
N VAL A 173 -14.82 0.81 2.65
CA VAL A 173 -14.70 -0.59 3.08
C VAL A 173 -13.29 -1.14 2.88
N LYS A 174 -12.64 -0.93 1.71
CA LYS A 174 -11.20 -1.19 1.42
C LYS A 174 -10.55 -2.35 2.23
N ASP A 175 -11.20 -3.51 2.36
CA ASP A 175 -10.71 -4.71 3.08
C ASP A 175 -11.01 -4.84 4.59
N ASN A 176 -11.96 -4.07 5.15
CA ASN A 176 -12.43 -4.24 6.54
C ASN A 176 -13.75 -5.06 6.60
N PRO A 177 -13.74 -6.30 7.12
CA PRO A 177 -14.94 -7.15 7.24
C PRO A 177 -16.04 -6.55 8.13
N GLN A 178 -15.69 -5.66 9.07
CA GLN A 178 -16.66 -5.03 9.98
C GLN A 178 -17.46 -3.91 9.33
N LEU A 179 -17.07 -3.45 8.12
CA LEU A 179 -17.72 -2.36 7.39
C LEU A 179 -18.47 -2.85 6.13
N VAL A 180 -18.68 -4.16 6.01
CA VAL A 180 -19.34 -4.77 4.85
C VAL A 180 -20.76 -4.21 4.70
N GLY A 181 -21.07 -3.69 3.52
CA GLY A 181 -22.37 -3.08 3.21
C GLY A 181 -22.57 -1.67 3.77
N GLN A 182 -21.54 -1.04 4.34
CA GLN A 182 -21.57 0.35 4.81
C GLN A 182 -20.73 1.30 3.93
N GLY A 183 -20.28 0.83 2.77
CA GLY A 183 -19.49 1.64 1.85
C GLY A 183 -20.26 2.86 1.36
N GLY A 184 -19.67 4.04 1.52
CA GLY A 184 -20.26 5.32 1.13
C GLY A 184 -21.18 5.95 2.18
N HIS A 185 -21.49 5.24 3.27
CA HIS A 185 -22.35 5.76 4.33
C HIS A 185 -21.72 7.00 4.97
N LEU A 186 -22.56 8.00 5.20
CA LEU A 186 -22.21 9.20 5.95
C LEU A 186 -22.19 8.90 7.45
N ALA A 187 -21.20 9.45 8.12
CA ALA A 187 -20.97 9.26 9.53
C ALA A 187 -20.40 10.54 10.15
N ILE A 188 -20.74 10.79 11.41
CA ILE A 188 -20.29 11.97 12.17
C ILE A 188 -19.16 11.55 13.10
N VAL A 189 -18.03 12.23 13.07
CA VAL A 189 -16.91 11.97 13.98
C VAL A 189 -17.26 12.44 15.40
N GLN A 190 -17.36 11.51 16.34
CA GLN A 190 -17.68 11.79 17.74
C GLN A 190 -16.42 11.90 18.61
N GLU A 191 -15.48 10.96 18.45
CA GLU A 191 -14.23 10.94 19.21
C GLU A 191 -13.05 10.66 18.29
N ILE A 192 -11.93 11.32 18.55
CA ILE A 192 -10.67 11.10 17.83
C ILE A 192 -9.70 10.36 18.72
N ARG A 193 -9.19 9.26 18.20
CA ARG A 193 -8.04 8.53 18.73
C ARG A 193 -6.90 8.61 17.72
N SER A 194 -5.69 8.22 18.13
CA SER A 194 -4.46 8.39 17.35
C SER A 194 -4.55 7.91 15.90
N PHE A 195 -5.30 6.83 15.63
CA PHE A 195 -5.52 6.29 14.27
C PHE A 195 -6.96 5.91 13.96
N ASN A 196 -7.85 6.01 14.95
CA ASN A 196 -9.25 5.60 14.84
C ASN A 196 -10.15 6.78 15.19
N CYS A 197 -11.30 6.85 14.56
CA CYS A 197 -12.41 7.69 14.99
C CYS A 197 -13.49 6.78 15.58
N ILE A 198 -14.13 7.24 16.64
CA ILE A 198 -15.50 6.80 16.94
C ILE A 198 -16.40 7.66 16.07
N VAL A 199 -17.22 7.02 15.25
CA VAL A 199 -18.15 7.70 14.35
C VAL A 199 -19.57 7.22 14.58
N ASP A 200 -20.51 8.16 14.59
CA ASP A 200 -21.93 7.86 14.56
C ASP A 200 -22.39 7.62 13.14
N THR A 201 -23.03 6.48 12.90
CA THR A 201 -23.60 6.12 11.61
C THR A 201 -25.11 5.95 11.73
N ALA A 202 -25.80 5.90 10.59
CA ALA A 202 -27.21 5.49 10.54
C ALA A 202 -27.50 4.11 11.16
N LEU A 203 -26.47 3.28 11.40
CA LEU A 203 -26.58 1.95 12.01
C LEU A 203 -25.90 1.88 13.38
N GLY A 204 -25.84 3.01 14.08
CA GLY A 204 -25.22 3.19 15.39
C GLY A 204 -23.72 3.53 15.33
N GLU A 205 -23.13 3.67 16.52
CA GLU A 205 -21.73 4.02 16.72
C GLU A 205 -20.78 2.93 16.20
N ARG A 206 -19.67 3.34 15.59
CA ARG A 206 -18.61 2.45 15.07
C ARG A 206 -17.22 3.00 15.37
N LEU A 207 -16.31 2.12 15.76
CA LEU A 207 -14.88 2.42 15.78
C LEU A 207 -14.27 2.14 14.40
N VAL A 208 -13.81 3.19 13.72
CA VAL A 208 -13.31 3.10 12.34
C VAL A 208 -11.90 3.68 12.26
N ASN A 209 -10.97 2.96 11.62
CA ASN A 209 -9.65 3.52 11.36
C ASN A 209 -9.74 4.70 10.38
N SER A 210 -9.02 5.78 10.64
CA SER A 210 -9.01 6.99 9.80
C SER A 210 -8.68 6.73 8.32
N GLN A 211 -7.97 5.65 7.98
CA GLN A 211 -7.71 5.26 6.58
C GLN A 211 -8.97 4.77 5.83
N HIS A 212 -10.00 4.34 6.57
CA HIS A 212 -11.30 3.90 6.07
C HIS A 212 -12.34 5.02 6.13
N LEU A 213 -11.91 6.25 6.38
CA LEU A 213 -12.76 7.43 6.34
C LEU A 213 -12.23 8.38 5.28
N GLU A 214 -13.15 9.03 4.58
CA GLU A 214 -12.86 10.17 3.72
C GLU A 214 -13.73 11.35 4.12
N PRO A 215 -13.26 12.61 4.03
CA PRO A 215 -14.12 13.77 4.20
C PRO A 215 -15.31 13.71 3.23
N ALA A 216 -16.52 13.96 3.71
CA ALA A 216 -17.71 13.90 2.86
C ALA A 216 -17.73 14.99 1.78
N GLY A 217 -16.99 16.08 1.96
CA GLY A 217 -16.84 17.16 0.98
C GLY A 217 -18.12 17.99 0.78
N LEU A 218 -18.96 18.06 1.81
CA LEU A 218 -20.26 18.72 1.77
C LEU A 218 -20.11 20.25 1.72
N LYS A 219 -21.11 20.92 1.14
CA LYS A 219 -21.25 22.37 1.24
C LYS A 219 -21.76 22.74 2.64
N ALA A 220 -21.33 23.89 3.15
CA ALA A 220 -21.74 24.38 4.48
C ALA A 220 -23.28 24.48 4.65
N GLU A 221 -24.01 24.76 3.56
CA GLU A 221 -25.48 24.83 3.54
C GLU A 221 -26.15 23.50 3.87
N VAL A 222 -25.51 22.38 3.52
CA VAL A 222 -26.08 21.02 3.64
C VAL A 222 -25.49 20.26 4.83
N GLU A 223 -24.36 20.73 5.36
CA GLU A 223 -23.63 20.03 6.42
C GLU A 223 -24.47 19.85 7.69
N ASP A 224 -25.21 20.88 8.11
CA ASP A 224 -26.05 20.78 9.31
C ASP A 224 -27.26 19.87 9.09
N GLU A 225 -27.90 19.94 7.92
CA GLU A 225 -29.01 19.06 7.54
C GLU A 225 -28.56 17.60 7.47
N THR A 226 -27.41 17.32 6.86
CA THR A 226 -26.82 15.97 6.84
C THR A 226 -26.50 15.49 8.26
N ARG A 227 -25.96 16.36 9.13
CA ARG A 227 -25.68 16.01 10.53
C ARG A 227 -26.95 15.63 11.28
N GLN A 228 -28.01 16.41 11.10
CA GLN A 228 -29.32 16.12 11.68
C GLN A 228 -29.89 14.80 11.14
N LEU A 229 -29.79 14.56 9.83
CA LEU A 229 -30.22 13.32 9.20
C LEU A 229 -29.50 12.09 9.80
N VAL A 230 -28.17 12.09 9.89
CA VAL A 230 -27.42 10.96 10.44
C VAL A 230 -27.84 10.66 11.89
N ARG A 231 -28.06 11.69 12.71
CA ARG A 231 -28.54 11.54 14.10
C ARG A 231 -29.95 10.96 14.17
N ARG A 232 -30.86 11.42 13.30
CA ARG A 232 -32.23 10.90 13.18
C ARG A 232 -32.23 9.42 12.82
N LEU A 233 -31.44 9.06 11.80
CA LEU A 233 -31.27 7.67 11.38
C LEU A 233 -30.69 6.79 12.50
N ALA A 234 -29.68 7.27 13.22
CA ALA A 234 -29.08 6.55 14.35
C ALA A 234 -30.09 6.29 15.48
N ARG A 235 -30.92 7.28 15.81
CA ARG A 235 -32.00 7.13 16.81
C ARG A 235 -33.05 6.12 16.36
N LEU A 236 -33.49 6.19 15.11
CA LEU A 236 -34.47 5.26 14.56
C LEU A 236 -33.91 3.83 14.52
N HIS A 237 -32.61 3.68 14.22
CA HIS A 237 -31.93 2.39 14.32
C HIS A 237 -31.97 1.84 15.74
N GLU A 238 -31.68 2.65 16.76
CA GLU A 238 -31.71 2.23 18.16
C GLU A 238 -33.10 1.72 18.57
N GLN A 239 -34.16 2.41 18.14
CA GLN A 239 -35.55 2.06 18.44
C GLN A 239 -36.03 0.81 17.70
N ARG A 240 -35.58 0.58 16.45
CA ARG A 240 -36.18 -0.40 15.54
C ARG A 240 -35.16 -1.27 14.79
N ARG A 241 -34.02 -1.58 15.43
CA ARG A 241 -32.94 -2.40 14.82
C ARG A 241 -33.38 -3.81 14.41
N ASP A 242 -34.41 -4.36 15.04
CA ASP A 242 -34.87 -5.73 14.78
C ASP A 242 -35.78 -5.82 13.53
N GLU A 243 -36.17 -4.67 12.97
CA GLU A 243 -37.03 -4.60 11.80
C GLU A 243 -36.23 -4.50 10.50
N ALA A 244 -36.17 -5.61 9.77
CA ALA A 244 -35.34 -5.74 8.56
C ALA A 244 -35.60 -4.67 7.50
N LEU A 245 -36.88 -4.30 7.28
CA LEU A 245 -37.25 -3.25 6.33
C LEU A 245 -36.72 -1.87 6.76
N VAL A 246 -36.82 -1.55 8.04
CA VAL A 246 -36.31 -0.29 8.61
C VAL A 246 -34.80 -0.24 8.42
N VAL A 247 -34.07 -1.30 8.81
CA VAL A 247 -32.62 -1.38 8.63
C VAL A 247 -32.20 -1.22 7.17
N HIS A 248 -32.97 -1.77 6.23
CA HIS A 248 -32.70 -1.62 4.80
C HIS A 248 -32.88 -0.16 4.34
N LEU A 249 -33.95 0.50 4.77
CA LEU A 249 -34.21 1.91 4.47
C LEU A 249 -33.14 2.82 5.10
N LEU A 250 -32.71 2.54 6.34
CA LEU A 250 -31.63 3.27 7.00
C LEU A 250 -30.32 3.17 6.22
N LYS A 251 -29.98 2.00 5.66
CA LYS A 251 -28.81 1.83 4.77
C LYS A 251 -28.94 2.68 3.51
N PHE A 252 -30.13 2.73 2.91
CA PHE A 252 -30.38 3.58 1.76
C PHE A 252 -30.21 5.08 2.08
N TYR A 253 -30.81 5.54 3.19
CA TYR A 253 -30.70 6.94 3.62
C TYR A 253 -29.30 7.33 4.09
N ALA A 254 -28.52 6.38 4.61
CA ALA A 254 -27.13 6.63 5.03
C ALA A 254 -26.22 7.12 3.89
N LEU A 255 -26.62 6.94 2.63
CA LEU A 255 -25.88 7.38 1.45
C LEU A 255 -26.24 8.82 1.01
N LYS A 256 -27.31 9.40 1.58
CA LYS A 256 -27.94 10.64 1.12
C LYS A 256 -27.40 11.86 1.86
N GLU A 257 -27.02 12.89 1.11
CA GLU A 257 -26.65 14.20 1.67
C GLU A 257 -27.90 15.03 2.02
N LEU A 258 -28.95 14.89 1.20
CA LEU A 258 -30.25 15.55 1.33
C LEU A 258 -31.36 14.56 1.00
N LEU A 259 -32.50 14.71 1.66
CA LEU A 259 -33.72 13.97 1.34
C LEU A 259 -34.61 14.78 0.40
N THR A 260 -35.28 14.10 -0.51
CA THR A 260 -36.41 14.65 -1.25
C THR A 260 -37.65 14.74 -0.34
N ALA A 261 -38.65 15.53 -0.72
CA ALA A 261 -39.89 15.67 0.05
C ALA A 261 -40.58 14.31 0.35
N ASN A 262 -40.60 13.40 -0.62
CA ASN A 262 -41.17 12.07 -0.44
C ASN A 262 -40.31 11.19 0.50
N GLU A 263 -38.99 11.29 0.39
CA GLU A 263 -38.05 10.57 1.26
C GLU A 263 -38.16 11.04 2.71
N GLU A 264 -38.36 12.34 2.92
CA GLU A 264 -38.59 12.97 4.22
C GLU A 264 -39.92 12.50 4.83
N GLU A 265 -41.01 12.50 4.06
CA GLU A 265 -42.32 12.02 4.54
C GLU A 265 -42.26 10.55 4.97
N VAL A 266 -41.55 9.71 4.22
CA VAL A 266 -41.32 8.30 4.61
C VAL A 266 -40.53 8.22 5.91
N LEU A 267 -39.46 8.99 6.06
CA LEU A 267 -38.65 8.98 7.28
C LEU A 267 -39.47 9.42 8.50
N GLU A 268 -40.26 10.49 8.39
CA GLU A 268 -41.13 10.95 9.47
C GLU A 268 -42.17 9.90 9.89
N VAL A 269 -42.75 9.16 8.93
CA VAL A 269 -43.68 8.07 9.26
C VAL A 269 -42.99 6.98 10.07
N LEU A 270 -41.76 6.61 9.70
CA LEU A 270 -40.99 5.61 10.44
C LEU A 270 -40.65 6.09 11.86
N GLU A 271 -40.29 7.36 12.02
CA GLU A 271 -40.00 8.00 13.30
C GLU A 271 -41.25 8.06 14.22
N ARG A 272 -42.41 8.45 13.68
CA ARG A 272 -43.68 8.46 14.42
C ARG A 272 -44.07 7.07 14.92
N GLN A 273 -43.90 6.06 14.07
CA GLN A 273 -44.15 4.66 14.45
C GLN A 273 -43.16 4.15 15.51
N GLY A 274 -41.89 4.57 15.44
CA GLY A 274 -40.88 4.24 16.45
C GLY A 274 -41.16 4.88 17.81
N ALA A 275 -41.62 6.14 17.84
CA ALA A 275 -41.99 6.84 19.07
C ALA A 275 -43.20 6.18 19.77
N SER A 276 -44.24 5.84 19.01
CA SER A 276 -45.42 5.16 19.55
C SER A 276 -45.12 3.77 20.12
N ALA A 277 -44.17 3.04 19.54
CA ALA A 277 -43.76 1.73 20.04
C ALA A 277 -42.97 1.83 21.37
N ALA A 278 -42.14 2.86 21.52
CA ALA A 278 -41.37 3.10 22.74
C ALA A 278 -42.25 3.45 23.95
N GLU A 279 -43.32 4.22 23.73
CA GLU A 279 -44.30 4.56 24.78
C GLU A 279 -45.14 3.35 25.23
N SER A 280 -45.46 2.43 24.31
CA SER A 280 -46.25 1.22 24.64
C SER A 280 -45.46 0.11 25.36
N GLY A 281 -44.13 0.11 25.26
CA GLY A 281 -43.28 -0.89 25.92
C GLY A 281 -43.09 -0.64 27.43
N ASP A 282 -43.14 0.62 27.84
CA ASP A 282 -42.91 1.05 29.24
C ASP A 282 -44.10 0.71 30.17
N GLU A 283 -45.31 0.55 29.62
CA GLU A 283 -46.49 0.12 30.38
C GLU A 283 -46.51 -1.40 30.67
N THR A 284 -45.77 -2.21 29.91
CA THR A 284 -45.77 -3.68 30.05
C THR A 284 -44.68 -4.26 30.98
N GLU A 285 -43.71 -3.48 31.44
CA GLU A 285 -42.68 -3.93 32.41
C GLU A 285 -43.02 -3.61 33.88
N SER A 286 -44.23 -3.10 34.16
CA SER A 286 -44.67 -2.69 35.50
C SER A 286 -45.70 -3.60 36.19
N GLU A 287 -45.89 -4.85 35.75
CA GLU A 287 -46.72 -5.87 36.45
C GLU A 287 -45.95 -7.13 36.86
#